data_AF-A0A2U1K5A7-F1
#
_entry.id   AF-A0A2U1K5A7-F1
#
_cell.length_a   1.000
_cell.length_b   1.000
_cell.length_c   1.000
_cell.angle_alpha   90.00
_cell.angle_beta   90.00
_cell.angle_gamma   90.00
#
_symmetry.space_group_name_H-M   'P 1'
#
loop_
_entity.id
_entity.type
_entity.pdbx_description
1 polymer ?
#
loop_
_entity_poly.entity_id
_entity_poly.type
_entity_poly.pdbx_seq_one_letter_code
_entity_poly.pdbx_strand_id
1 'polypeptide(L)' 'MKEIASGVSLLLFIQGIGGIINRLTNGGPSWFLVNYIEVLQGYEIIASIVLVILGAIIGVGALKIKGKDD' A
#
# COMPACT_ATOMS: atom_id res chain seq x y z
N MET A 1 2.12 10.55 16.32
CA MET A 1 2.37 10.70 14.85
C MET A 1 3.15 9.54 14.26
N LYS A 2 4.24 9.08 14.89
CA LYS A 2 5.06 7.94 14.43
C LYS A 2 4.31 6.61 14.31
N GLU A 3 3.47 6.27 15.29
CA GLU A 3 2.62 5.07 15.22
C GLU A 3 1.58 5.14 14.10
N ILE A 4 0.99 6.32 13.89
CA ILE A 4 0.06 6.56 12.78
C ILE A 4 0.78 6.38 11.44
N ALA A 5 1.98 6.95 11.27
CA ALA A 5 2.78 6.78 10.07
C ALA A 5 3.15 5.31 9.83
N SER A 6 3.51 4.58 10.89
CA SER A 6 3.79 3.15 10.82
C SER A 6 2.53 2.36 10.39
N GLY A 7 1.38 2.63 10.99
CA GLY A 7 0.11 2.01 10.63
C GLY A 7 -0.29 2.29 9.19
N VAL A 8 -0.22 3.56 8.77
CA VAL A 8 -0.49 3.98 7.38
C VAL A 8 0.48 3.33 6.40
N SER A 9 1.77 3.25 6.73
CA SER A 9 2.76 2.60 5.86
C SER A 9 2.45 1.12 5.64
N LEU A 10 2.06 0.42 6.71
CA LEU A 10 1.70 -0.99 6.66
C LEU A 10 0.41 -1.18 5.86
N LEU A 11 -0.59 -0.33 6.08
CA LEU A 11 -1.84 -0.36 5.33
C LEU A 11 -1.59 -0.15 3.84
N LEU A 12 -0.81 0.87 3.45
CA LEU A 12 -0.47 1.11 2.04
C LEU A 12 0.27 -0.08 1.41
N PHE A 13 1.20 -0.68 2.17
CA PHE A 13 1.96 -1.83 1.70
C PHE A 13 1.07 -3.06 1.48
N ILE A 14 0.20 -3.39 2.44
CA ILE A 14 -0.78 -4.50 2.33
C ILE A 14 -1.78 -4.22 1.20
N GLN A 15 -2.23 -2.97 1.06
CA GLN A 15 -3.13 -2.55 -0.01
C GLN A 15 -2.52 -2.73 -1.39
N GLY A 16 -1.24 -2.39 -1.54
CA GLY A 16 -0.50 -2.61 -2.77
C GLY A 16 -0.32 -4.10 -3.08
N ILE A 17 0.24 -4.88 -2.16
CA ILE A 17 0.45 -6.32 -2.39
C ILE A 17 -0.87 -7.04 -2.65
N GLY A 18 -1.88 -6.76 -1.82
CA GLY A 18 -3.18 -7.37 -1.94
C GLY A 18 -3.90 -7.00 -3.23
N GLY A 19 -3.79 -5.75 -3.69
CA GLY A 19 -4.33 -5.33 -4.99
C GLY A 19 -3.67 -6.04 -6.18
N ILE A 20 -2.35 -6.26 -6.12
CA ILE A 20 -1.63 -7.07 -7.14
C ILE A 20 -2.16 -8.51 -7.13
N ILE A 21 -2.18 -9.15 -5.95
CA ILE A 21 -2.65 -10.54 -5.82
C ILE A 21 -4.09 -10.65 -6.32
N ASN A 22 -4.98 -9.73 -5.92
CA ASN A 22 -6.38 -9.76 -6.32
C ASN A 22 -6.53 -9.73 -7.85
N ARG A 23 -5.74 -8.90 -8.54
CA ARG A 23 -5.78 -8.83 -10.00
C ARG A 23 -5.20 -10.06 -10.67
N LEU A 24 -4.16 -10.66 -10.09
CA LEU A 24 -3.62 -11.94 -10.54
C LEU A 24 -4.59 -13.11 -10.32
N THR A 25 -5.49 -13.03 -9.32
CA THR A 25 -6.50 -14.05 -9.01
C THR A 25 -7.88 -13.75 -9.63
N ASN A 26 -7.92 -13.13 -10.82
CA ASN A 26 -9.15 -12.80 -11.57
C ASN A 26 -10.08 -11.74 -10.94
N GLY A 27 -9.58 -10.90 -10.02
CA GLY A 27 -10.23 -9.65 -9.67
C GLY A 27 -11.49 -9.75 -8.80
N GLY A 28 -11.55 -10.75 -7.90
CA GLY A 28 -12.70 -10.94 -7.01
C GLY A 28 -13.02 -9.76 -6.08
N PRO A 29 -14.22 -9.76 -5.44
CA PRO A 29 -14.60 -8.74 -4.48
C PRO A 29 -13.60 -8.69 -3.32
N SER A 30 -12.93 -7.55 -3.17
CA SER A 30 -11.89 -7.36 -2.17
C SER A 30 -11.84 -5.91 -1.71
N TRP A 31 -11.43 -5.73 -0.45
CA TRP A 31 -11.36 -4.43 0.22
C TRP A 31 -10.19 -3.53 -0.24
N PHE A 32 -9.50 -3.88 -1.32
CA PHE A 32 -8.38 -3.11 -1.83
C PHE A 32 -8.86 -1.87 -2.59
N LEU A 33 -8.33 -0.71 -2.20
CA LEU A 33 -8.77 0.60 -2.69
C LEU A 33 -8.75 0.70 -4.22
N VAL A 34 -7.73 0.11 -4.86
CA VAL A 34 -7.54 0.11 -6.32
C VAL A 34 -8.71 -0.53 -7.09
N ASN A 35 -9.53 -1.37 -6.45
CA ASN A 35 -10.68 -2.00 -7.08
C ASN A 35 -11.95 -1.14 -7.03
N TYR A 36 -11.99 -0.13 -6.17
CA TYR A 36 -13.14 0.77 -6.03
C TYR A 36 -12.97 2.09 -6.79
N ILE A 37 -11.78 2.36 -7.33
CA ILE A 37 -11.48 3.58 -8.06
C ILE A 37 -11.65 3.31 -9.55
N GLU A 38 -12.73 3.83 -10.13
CA GLU A 38 -13.04 3.66 -11.56
C GLU A 38 -11.92 4.19 -12.47
N VAL A 39 -11.25 5.27 -12.09
CA VAL A 39 -10.13 5.85 -12.86
C VAL A 39 -8.92 4.92 -12.97
N LEU A 40 -8.80 3.94 -12.06
CA LEU A 40 -7.71 2.97 -12.05
C LEU A 40 -8.07 1.67 -12.80
N GLN A 41 -9.27 1.59 -13.40
CA GLN A 41 -9.67 0.42 -14.19
C GLN A 41 -8.70 0.18 -15.35
N GLY A 42 -8.13 -1.03 -15.41
CA GLY A 42 -7.09 -1.40 -16.37
C GLY A 42 -5.66 -1.02 -15.96
N TYR A 43 -5.48 -0.23 -14.89
CA TYR A 43 -4.19 0.18 -14.35
C TYR A 43 -3.98 -0.28 -12.90
N GLU A 44 -4.80 -1.21 -12.41
CA GLU A 44 -4.84 -1.56 -10.99
C GLU A 44 -3.51 -2.15 -10.51
N ILE A 45 -2.83 -2.94 -11.34
CA ILE A 45 -1.49 -3.47 -11.02
C ILE A 45 -0.48 -2.34 -10.84
N ILE A 46 -0.49 -1.34 -11.73
CA ILE A 46 0.42 -0.19 -11.66
C ILE A 46 0.13 0.62 -10.40
N ALA A 47 -1.14 0.91 -10.13
CA ALA A 47 -1.56 1.63 -8.93
C ALA A 47 -1.17 0.87 -7.66
N SER A 48 -1.32 -0.45 -7.65
CA SER A 48 -0.91 -1.28 -6.53
C SER A 48 0.60 -1.27 -6.33
N ILE A 49 1.41 -1.29 -7.39
CA ILE A 49 2.88 -1.14 -7.28
C ILE A 49 3.22 0.22 -6.65
N VAL A 50 2.56 1.30 -7.06
CA VAL A 50 2.75 2.63 -6.45
C VAL A 50 2.42 2.60 -4.96
N LEU A 51 1.34 1.93 -4.55
CA LEU A 51 1.00 1.79 -3.13
C LEU A 51 2.05 0.99 -2.34
N VAL A 52 2.62 -0.08 -2.91
CA VAL A 52 3.72 -0.83 -2.30
C VAL A 52 4.93 0.08 -2.09
N ILE A 53 5.33 0.83 -3.12
CA ILE A 53 6.49 1.74 -3.06
C ILE A 53 6.26 2.83 -2.01
N LEU A 54 5.08 3.45 -1.99
CA LEU A 54 4.74 4.47 -0.99
C LEU A 54 4.75 3.90 0.43
N GLY A 55 4.14 2.73 0.64
CA GLY A 55 4.16 2.04 1.92
C GLY A 55 5.58 1.73 2.39
N ALA A 56 6.44 1.24 1.50
CA ALA A 56 7.83 0.95 1.80
C ALA A 56 8.64 2.22 2.15
N ILE A 57 8.51 3.30 1.37
CA ILE A 57 9.21 4.57 1.63
C ILE A 57 8.80 5.16 2.98
N ILE A 58 7.49 5.21 3.26
CA ILE A 58 6.97 5.74 4.53
C ILE A 58 7.40 4.84 5.69
N GLY A 59 7.36 3.52 5.52
CA GLY A 59 7.79 2.55 6.53
C GLY A 59 9.27 2.69 6.88
N VAL A 60 10.14 2.77 5.87
CA VAL A 60 11.58 3.01 6.06
C VAL A 60 11.84 4.37 6.71
N GLY A 61 11.11 5.42 6.29
CA GLY A 61 11.18 6.74 6.92
C GLY A 61 10.78 6.70 8.40
N ALA A 62 9.69 6.01 8.74
CA ALA A 62 9.22 5.85 10.11
C ALA A 62 10.22 5.06 10.98
N LEU A 63 10.86 4.02 10.42
CA LEU A 63 11.92 3.26 11.10
C LEU A 63 13.17 4.10 11.32
N LYS A 64 13.56 4.94 10.35
CA LYS A 64 14.72 5.83 10.48
C LYS A 64 14.51 6.92 11.54
N ILE A 65 13.28 7.42 11.68
CA ILE A 65 12.91 8.31 12.79
C ILE A 65 13.02 7.55 14.12
N LYS A 66 12.72 6.25 14.15
CA LYS A 66 12.84 5.44 15.37
C LYS A 66 14.25 5.34 15.91
N GLY A 67 15.23 5.01 15.08
CA GLY A 67 16.62 4.87 15.53
C GLY A 67 17.35 6.19 15.84
N LYS A 68 16.67 7.35 15.77
CA LYS A 68 17.25 8.66 16.11
C LYS A 68 16.78 9.18 17.49
N ASP A 69 15.71 8.61 18.03
CA ASP A 69 15.16 8.96 19.34
C ASP A 69 15.59 7.99 20.47
N ASP A 70 16.28 6.89 20.12
CA ASP A 70 16.83 5.87 21.04
C ASP A 70 18.34 6.12 21.26
#